data_AF-A0A2N1SWX4-F1
#
_entry.id   AF-A0A2N1SWX4-F1
#
_cell.length_a   1.000
_cell.length_b   1.000
_cell.length_c   1.000
_cell.angle_alpha   90.00
_cell.angle_beta   90.00
_cell.angle_gamma   90.00
#
_symmetry.space_group_name_H-M   'P 1'
#
loop_
_entity.id
_entity.type
_entity.pdbx_description
1 polymer ?
#
loop_
_entity_poly.entity_id
_entity_poly.type
_entity_poly.pdbx_seq_one_letter_code
_entity_poly.pdbx_strand_id
1 'polypeptide(L)'
;MYKIKEKHRIVILIIAISILFIGGFASYIIIGKLNNGHKPADINSLEGKEKSGIGLDKSLAEKTSTGSSNKKSDNLPKPTLPVKVGVSNSTSGANVSGEIIVLKSISVKDFGAKGDGITDDSVAIQKAINEASANSQNLIFPSSSKVYLIKNTITLKSNLFISGYGATIHMPSQSSPKIMFKSGGEQYIRNIKIEGLGFSSENNVDGVNYETGSKTSNVQAIYIQGVDGLAIKDVRMDNMYNGLKFNYSDKMILNNNIAIDGLNIYNSRTPIYADGTNNFNIKNSVLDAGGGATHWLHCVYISADTDNFVFDNVTFKNSPGGGVTIGSSYPERSNPKNITIKNSKIENCNRGFNIYGASDVEVLNVNISRCNLGFVSHDGDNISVDNLSINNATQTVSPSGSNNKGAFELGNTTNSIIKNIIIDSAGMAGSLFNIEERIQKMTISSVAVNNMEGIRFFETASSLISDFKVENSSFEWDSITTRRINFRTAGASAIFKNNMFINNGPRFDSLAYNEDGTNILLIDNRYSGFNLLAYVHEFSRLTNNLNLDTGIYDQDK
;
A
#
# COMPACT_ATOMS: atom_id res chain seq x y z
N MET A 1 21.33 6.85 65.12
CA MET A 1 20.06 7.14 64.42
C MET A 1 20.04 6.36 63.11
N TYR A 2 18.99 5.56 62.94
CA TYR A 2 18.89 4.42 62.03
C TYR A 2 18.74 4.79 60.54
N LYS A 3 19.35 3.96 59.68
CA LYS A 3 19.18 3.87 58.22
C LYS A 3 18.04 2.89 57.87
N ILE A 4 17.36 3.19 56.76
CA ILE A 4 16.94 2.31 55.64
C ILE A 4 16.73 0.81 55.96
N LYS A 5 15.46 0.33 55.92
CA LYS A 5 14.97 -0.81 55.09
C LYS A 5 13.57 -1.32 55.51
N GLU A 6 12.79 -1.70 54.49
CA GLU A 6 11.83 -2.86 54.46
C GLU A 6 10.52 -2.75 55.28
N LYS A 7 9.36 -3.36 54.94
CA LYS A 7 8.87 -4.23 53.86
C LYS A 7 7.35 -4.51 54.08
N HIS A 8 6.68 -4.91 52.99
CA HIS A 8 5.50 -5.81 52.89
C HIS A 8 4.10 -5.17 53.05
N ARG A 9 3.20 -5.29 52.06
CA ARG A 9 2.66 -6.56 51.51
C ARG A 9 2.10 -6.48 50.07
N ILE A 10 2.46 -7.51 49.27
CA ILE A 10 1.60 -8.32 48.35
C ILE A 10 1.16 -7.65 47.02
N VAL A 11 1.80 -7.91 45.86
CA VAL A 11 1.69 -9.08 44.95
C VAL A 11 0.32 -9.16 44.24
N ILE A 12 0.37 -9.13 42.89
CA ILE A 12 -0.72 -9.15 41.87
C ILE A 12 -1.12 -7.76 41.36
N LEU A 13 -0.41 -7.23 40.34
CA LEU A 13 -1.00 -6.61 39.13
C LEU A 13 0.11 -6.22 38.12
N ILE A 14 0.91 -7.18 37.65
CA ILE A 14 1.77 -7.00 36.46
C ILE A 14 1.28 -7.98 35.39
N ILE A 15 0.01 -7.83 34.98
CA ILE A 15 -0.57 -8.35 33.72
C ILE A 15 -1.80 -7.46 33.43
N ALA A 16 -1.59 -6.22 32.98
CA ALA A 16 -2.69 -5.34 32.50
C ALA A 16 -2.21 -4.14 31.66
N ILE A 17 -1.07 -4.24 30.96
CA ILE A 17 -0.61 -3.20 30.03
C ILE A 17 -0.23 -3.88 28.73
N SER A 18 -1.23 -4.19 27.91
CA SER A 18 -1.10 -4.57 26.48
C SER A 18 -2.44 -4.61 25.73
N ILE A 19 -3.58 -4.32 26.38
CA ILE A 19 -4.89 -4.31 25.73
C ILE A 19 -5.68 -3.11 26.27
N LEU A 20 -5.56 -1.96 25.59
CA LEU A 20 -6.53 -0.85 25.54
C LEU A 20 -5.83 0.40 25.00
N PHE A 21 -5.71 0.50 23.68
CA PHE A 21 -5.66 1.80 22.98
C PHE A 21 -6.20 1.60 21.57
N ILE A 22 -7.53 1.57 21.47
CA ILE A 22 -8.27 1.92 20.25
C ILE A 22 -9.38 2.83 20.74
N GLY A 23 -9.27 4.13 20.45
CA GLY A 23 -10.28 5.10 20.83
C GLY A 23 -9.82 6.55 20.68
N GLY A 24 -10.06 7.11 19.49
CA GLY A 24 -10.48 8.50 19.30
C GLY A 24 -9.44 9.61 19.50
N PHE A 25 -9.00 10.21 18.40
CA PHE A 25 -8.74 11.64 18.36
C PHE A 25 -9.65 12.26 17.31
N ALA A 26 -10.67 12.96 17.81
CA ALA A 26 -11.36 14.03 17.11
C ALA A 26 -11.11 15.29 17.95
N SER A 27 -10.34 16.21 17.40
CA SER A 27 -10.26 17.58 17.92
C SER A 27 -10.45 18.51 16.73
N TYR A 28 -11.69 18.93 16.51
CA TYR A 28 -11.98 20.13 15.73
C TYR A 28 -12.79 21.10 16.60
N ILE A 29 -12.39 22.35 16.42
CA ILE A 29 -12.71 23.62 17.07
C ILE A 29 -14.20 23.88 17.33
N ILE A 30 -14.48 24.49 18.49
CA ILE A 30 -15.75 25.09 18.91
C ILE A 30 -15.94 26.45 18.22
N ILE A 31 -17.02 26.62 17.43
CA ILE A 31 -17.74 27.90 17.29
C ILE A 31 -19.26 27.62 17.26
N GLY A 32 -20.00 28.46 17.99
CA GLY A 32 -21.37 28.22 18.45
C GLY A 32 -22.53 28.37 17.45
N LYS A 33 -23.67 27.89 17.96
CA LYS A 33 -25.06 27.85 17.48
C LYS A 33 -25.58 29.12 16.77
N LEU A 34 -26.50 28.93 15.80
CA LEU A 34 -27.93 29.27 15.97
C LEU A 34 -28.84 28.76 14.83
N ASN A 35 -29.94 28.13 15.27
CA ASN A 35 -31.21 27.71 14.66
C ASN A 35 -31.67 28.23 13.28
N ASN A 36 -32.26 27.31 12.50
CA ASN A 36 -33.68 27.22 12.06
C ASN A 36 -33.75 26.01 11.11
N GLY A 37 -34.53 24.93 11.30
CA GLY A 37 -35.96 24.85 11.57
C GLY A 37 -36.68 24.42 10.29
N HIS A 38 -36.86 23.11 10.05
CA HIS A 38 -37.95 22.53 9.24
C HIS A 38 -38.03 21.00 9.40
N LYS A 39 -39.23 20.50 9.73
CA LYS A 39 -39.62 19.08 9.75
C LYS A 39 -39.83 18.56 8.32
N PRO A 40 -39.58 17.27 8.02
CA PRO A 40 -40.21 16.62 6.87
C PRO A 40 -41.56 16.02 7.27
N ALA A 41 -42.54 16.16 6.37
CA ALA A 41 -43.88 15.59 6.46
C ALA A 41 -43.91 14.18 5.84
N ASP A 42 -44.71 13.32 6.48
CA ASP A 42 -45.17 12.02 5.98
C ASP A 42 -46.02 12.17 4.71
N ILE A 43 -45.82 11.28 3.72
CA ILE A 43 -46.90 10.83 2.82
C ILE A 43 -46.78 9.32 2.63
N ASN A 44 -47.80 8.62 3.13
CA ASN A 44 -48.15 7.25 2.80
C ASN A 44 -49.13 7.20 1.63
N SER A 45 -49.21 6.01 1.03
CA SER A 45 -50.29 5.44 0.21
C SER A 45 -50.26 5.73 -1.29
N LEU A 46 -50.16 4.66 -2.09
CA LEU A 46 -51.34 3.98 -2.64
C LEU A 46 -50.98 2.56 -3.11
N GLU A 47 -51.75 1.60 -2.60
CA GLU A 47 -51.81 0.20 -3.04
C GLU A 47 -52.54 0.07 -4.39
N GLY A 48 -52.29 -1.02 -5.13
CA GLY A 48 -53.17 -1.45 -6.22
C GLY A 48 -52.69 -2.66 -7.04
N LYS A 49 -52.81 -3.84 -6.45
CA LYS A 49 -52.96 -5.21 -7.01
C LYS A 49 -53.11 -5.36 -8.55
N GLU A 50 -52.43 -6.38 -9.11
CA GLU A 50 -53.11 -7.56 -9.68
C GLU A 50 -52.18 -8.77 -9.92
N LYS A 51 -52.78 -9.96 -9.83
CA LYS A 51 -52.18 -11.30 -9.93
C LYS A 51 -52.31 -11.87 -11.34
N SER A 52 -51.30 -12.60 -11.80
CA SER A 52 -51.37 -13.88 -12.56
C SER A 52 -49.93 -14.19 -13.01
N GLY A 53 -49.39 -15.40 -13.03
CA GLY A 53 -49.98 -16.73 -13.10
C GLY A 53 -49.35 -17.48 -14.27
N ILE A 54 -48.36 -18.33 -13.96
CA ILE A 54 -47.98 -19.59 -14.64
C ILE A 54 -47.34 -19.51 -16.05
N GLY A 55 -46.23 -20.24 -16.25
CA GLY A 55 -45.86 -20.75 -17.58
C GLY A 55 -44.37 -20.99 -17.84
N LEU A 56 -43.84 -22.11 -17.34
CA LEU A 56 -42.67 -22.78 -17.91
C LEU A 56 -43.07 -23.41 -19.26
N ASP A 57 -42.28 -23.24 -20.33
CA ASP A 57 -41.81 -24.40 -21.11
C ASP A 57 -40.61 -24.11 -22.04
N LYS A 58 -39.94 -25.21 -22.36
CA LYS A 58 -38.67 -25.47 -23.03
C LYS A 58 -38.77 -25.52 -24.57
N SER A 59 -37.59 -25.76 -25.16
CA SER A 59 -37.30 -26.39 -26.48
C SER A 59 -37.16 -25.37 -27.64
N LEU A 60 -36.23 -25.45 -28.63
CA LEU A 60 -35.45 -26.50 -29.31
C LEU A 60 -34.08 -25.85 -29.74
N ALA A 61 -32.89 -26.46 -29.69
CA ALA A 61 -32.32 -27.63 -30.41
C ALA A 61 -32.09 -27.46 -31.94
N GLU A 62 -30.79 -27.37 -32.29
CA GLU A 62 -30.04 -27.91 -33.45
C GLU A 62 -30.35 -27.55 -34.92
N LYS A 63 -29.30 -27.11 -35.65
CA LYS A 63 -28.61 -27.81 -36.79
C LYS A 63 -27.66 -26.83 -37.51
N THR A 64 -26.34 -27.00 -37.44
CA THR A 64 -25.44 -27.68 -38.41
C THR A 64 -25.56 -27.28 -39.89
N SER A 65 -24.48 -26.72 -40.45
CA SER A 65 -23.87 -27.11 -41.76
C SER A 65 -22.53 -26.34 -41.93
N THR A 66 -21.38 -27.03 -41.98
CA THR A 66 -20.49 -27.29 -43.16
C THR A 66 -19.98 -26.02 -43.86
N GLY A 67 -18.71 -25.79 -44.18
CA GLY A 67 -17.50 -26.62 -44.29
C GLY A 67 -16.61 -26.04 -45.41
N SER A 68 -15.30 -26.34 -45.37
CA SER A 68 -14.26 -26.03 -46.39
C SER A 68 -13.69 -24.60 -46.40
N SER A 69 -12.41 -24.34 -46.64
CA SER A 69 -11.12 -25.06 -46.59
C SER A 69 -10.06 -24.04 -47.01
N ASN A 70 -8.90 -23.99 -46.36
CA ASN A 70 -7.61 -23.85 -47.05
C ASN A 70 -6.44 -24.07 -46.09
N LYS A 71 -5.64 -25.09 -46.42
CA LYS A 71 -4.33 -25.40 -45.85
C LYS A 71 -3.29 -24.45 -46.44
N LYS A 72 -2.35 -23.98 -45.61
CA LYS A 72 -0.92 -23.96 -45.93
C LYS A 72 -0.11 -24.15 -44.65
N SER A 73 0.82 -25.10 -44.72
CA SER A 73 1.86 -25.40 -43.75
C SER A 73 2.85 -24.23 -43.65
N ASP A 74 3.56 -24.09 -42.52
CA ASP A 74 5.00 -24.37 -42.48
C ASP A 74 5.55 -24.40 -41.04
N ASN A 75 6.29 -25.47 -40.82
CA ASN A 75 7.18 -25.89 -39.73
C ASN A 75 7.75 -24.83 -38.75
N LEU A 76 7.63 -25.11 -37.43
CA LEU A 76 8.70 -24.83 -36.46
C LEU A 76 8.84 -25.95 -35.40
N PRO A 77 10.06 -26.24 -34.90
CA PRO A 77 10.41 -27.54 -34.31
C PRO A 77 10.22 -27.63 -32.79
N LYS A 78 9.98 -28.87 -32.33
CA LYS A 78 9.90 -29.30 -30.92
C LYS A 78 11.20 -29.04 -30.12
N PRO A 79 11.14 -28.63 -28.85
CA PRO A 79 12.33 -28.52 -27.99
C PRO A 79 12.82 -29.90 -27.52
N THR A 80 14.09 -30.21 -27.79
CA THR A 80 14.84 -31.37 -27.28
C THR A 80 15.62 -31.04 -26.01
N LEU A 81 15.74 -32.05 -25.15
CA LEU A 81 16.43 -32.10 -23.85
C LEU A 81 17.93 -31.69 -23.91
N PRO A 82 18.54 -31.27 -22.78
CA PRO A 82 19.75 -30.46 -22.78
C PRO A 82 21.04 -31.20 -23.12
N VAL A 83 21.92 -30.47 -23.81
CA VAL A 83 23.25 -30.86 -24.31
C VAL A 83 24.27 -30.92 -23.17
N LYS A 84 25.05 -32.00 -23.11
CA LYS A 84 26.29 -32.13 -22.32
C LYS A 84 27.32 -31.10 -22.81
N VAL A 85 27.68 -30.15 -21.96
CA VAL A 85 28.82 -29.25 -22.21
C VAL A 85 30.10 -29.93 -21.70
N GLY A 86 31.03 -30.21 -22.63
CA GLY A 86 32.39 -30.63 -22.30
C GLY A 86 33.21 -29.46 -21.77
N VAL A 87 33.88 -29.68 -20.64
CA VAL A 87 34.78 -28.72 -20.01
C VAL A 87 36.11 -28.70 -20.77
N SER A 88 36.44 -27.57 -21.40
CA SER A 88 37.80 -27.28 -21.88
C SER A 88 38.57 -26.54 -20.80
N ASN A 89 39.61 -27.17 -20.25
CA ASN A 89 40.53 -26.57 -19.29
C ASN A 89 41.42 -25.52 -19.97
N SER A 90 41.29 -24.24 -19.58
CA SER A 90 42.33 -23.23 -19.76
C SER A 90 42.84 -22.81 -18.39
N THR A 91 44.08 -23.21 -18.09
CA THR A 91 44.83 -22.87 -16.88
C THR A 91 45.35 -21.44 -16.96
N SER A 92 44.87 -20.57 -16.05
CA SER A 92 45.63 -19.42 -15.56
C SER A 92 45.47 -19.38 -14.04
N GLY A 93 46.57 -19.67 -13.34
CA GLY A 93 46.60 -19.87 -11.90
C GLY A 93 46.27 -18.61 -11.11
N ALA A 94 45.21 -18.70 -10.32
CA ALA A 94 45.09 -18.05 -9.03
C ALA A 94 44.59 -19.12 -8.07
N ASN A 95 45.47 -19.60 -7.18
CA ASN A 95 45.09 -20.47 -6.07
C ASN A 95 44.19 -19.67 -5.12
N VAL A 96 42.88 -19.70 -5.34
CA VAL A 96 41.90 -19.38 -4.30
C VAL A 96 41.54 -20.71 -3.65
N SER A 97 42.37 -21.17 -2.72
CA SER A 97 41.96 -22.17 -1.74
C SER A 97 41.03 -21.48 -0.73
N GLY A 98 39.86 -21.04 -1.20
CA GLY A 98 38.74 -20.70 -0.35
C GLY A 98 38.15 -22.01 0.12
N GLU A 99 38.37 -22.35 1.39
CA GLU A 99 37.69 -23.45 2.03
C GLU A 99 36.18 -23.23 1.85
N ILE A 100 35.51 -24.09 1.07
CA ILE A 100 34.04 -24.09 1.02
C ILE A 100 33.62 -24.53 2.43
N ILE A 101 33.24 -23.57 3.27
CA ILE A 101 32.64 -23.88 4.57
C ILE A 101 31.28 -24.49 4.28
N VAL A 102 31.25 -25.82 4.16
CA VAL A 102 30.00 -26.58 4.15
C VAL A 102 29.50 -26.56 5.58
N LEU A 103 28.57 -25.66 5.88
CA LEU A 103 27.89 -25.67 7.17
C LEU A 103 27.27 -27.05 7.37
N LYS A 104 27.65 -27.71 8.47
CA LYS A 104 27.00 -28.95 8.89
C LYS A 104 25.50 -28.69 8.97
N SER A 105 24.72 -29.58 8.37
CA SER A 105 23.26 -29.46 8.33
C SER A 105 22.63 -30.46 9.29
N ILE A 106 21.59 -30.03 9.99
CA ILE A 106 20.75 -30.89 10.85
C ILE A 106 19.28 -30.74 10.42
N SER A 107 18.49 -31.78 10.63
CA SER A 107 17.06 -31.76 10.31
C SER A 107 16.21 -31.58 11.56
N VAL A 108 15.09 -30.86 11.44
CA VAL A 108 14.04 -30.88 12.49
C VAL A 108 13.56 -32.29 12.83
N LYS A 109 13.66 -33.25 11.89
CA LYS A 109 13.28 -34.66 12.11
C LYS A 109 14.23 -35.38 13.06
N ASP A 110 15.49 -34.97 13.13
CA ASP A 110 16.48 -35.53 14.09
C ASP A 110 16.09 -35.24 15.54
N PHE A 111 15.20 -34.26 15.75
CA PHE A 111 14.67 -33.86 17.05
C PHE A 111 13.23 -34.34 17.28
N GLY A 112 12.71 -35.18 16.38
CA GLY A 112 11.40 -35.82 16.50
C GLY A 112 10.23 -35.10 15.82
N ALA A 113 10.48 -34.05 15.03
CA ALA A 113 9.42 -33.42 14.25
C ALA A 113 8.94 -34.39 13.16
N LYS A 114 7.63 -34.54 12.99
CA LYS A 114 7.06 -35.48 12.02
C LYS A 114 6.65 -34.81 10.72
N GLY A 115 6.07 -33.62 10.79
CA GLY A 115 5.50 -32.94 9.62
C GLY A 115 4.32 -33.71 9.01
N ASP A 116 3.55 -34.42 9.84
CA ASP A 116 2.43 -35.28 9.42
C ASP A 116 1.06 -34.56 9.43
N GLY A 117 1.03 -33.28 9.82
CA GLY A 117 -0.16 -32.46 9.97
C GLY A 117 -1.00 -32.73 11.23
N ILE A 118 -0.55 -33.62 12.13
CA ILE A 118 -1.30 -34.05 13.31
C ILE A 118 -0.47 -33.89 14.59
N THR A 119 0.79 -34.31 14.53
CA THR A 119 1.73 -34.21 15.65
C THR A 119 2.10 -32.77 15.90
N ASP A 120 2.02 -32.33 17.16
CA ASP A 120 2.53 -31.01 17.56
C ASP A 120 4.06 -31.02 17.57
N ASP A 121 4.65 -30.48 16.50
CA ASP A 121 6.08 -30.45 16.26
C ASP A 121 6.79 -29.30 17.01
N SER A 122 6.07 -28.49 17.81
CA SER A 122 6.62 -27.28 18.43
C SER A 122 7.87 -27.54 19.26
N VAL A 123 7.85 -28.58 20.12
CA VAL A 123 8.98 -28.89 21.01
C VAL A 123 10.18 -29.40 20.22
N ALA A 124 9.96 -30.23 19.20
CA ALA A 124 11.02 -30.76 18.35
C ALA A 124 11.70 -29.65 17.54
N ILE A 125 10.90 -28.77 16.93
CA ILE A 125 11.38 -27.61 16.17
C ILE A 125 12.19 -26.66 17.08
N GLN A 126 11.69 -26.36 18.28
CA GLN A 126 12.42 -25.49 19.21
C GLN A 126 13.78 -26.09 19.62
N LYS A 127 13.86 -27.41 19.85
CA LYS A 127 15.12 -28.11 20.13
C LYS A 127 16.08 -28.03 18.95
N ALA A 128 15.58 -28.26 17.74
CA ALA A 128 16.39 -28.18 16.52
C ALA A 128 16.96 -26.76 16.29
N ILE A 129 16.16 -25.71 16.51
CA ILE A 129 16.63 -24.32 16.45
C ILE A 129 17.70 -24.03 17.49
N ASN A 130 17.54 -24.53 18.72
CA ASN A 130 18.54 -24.35 19.76
C ASN A 130 19.89 -24.99 19.39
N GLU A 131 19.87 -26.21 18.84
CA GLU A 131 21.09 -26.89 18.38
C GLU A 131 21.73 -26.16 17.19
N ALA A 132 20.91 -25.79 16.20
CA ALA A 132 21.38 -25.11 14.99
C ALA A 132 22.07 -23.79 15.32
N SER A 133 21.42 -22.97 16.15
CA SER A 133 21.93 -21.67 16.58
C SER A 133 23.21 -21.80 17.42
N ALA A 134 23.26 -22.74 18.37
CA ALA A 134 24.42 -22.94 19.24
C ALA A 134 25.68 -23.35 18.45
N ASN A 135 25.50 -24.09 17.36
CA ASN A 135 26.59 -24.64 16.56
C ASN A 135 26.75 -23.95 15.20
N SER A 136 26.01 -22.86 14.93
CA SER A 136 25.96 -22.17 13.62
C SER A 136 25.72 -23.13 12.44
N GLN A 137 24.84 -24.12 12.63
CA GLN A 137 24.51 -25.13 11.62
C GLN A 137 23.32 -24.71 10.77
N ASN A 138 23.25 -25.25 9.56
CA ASN A 138 22.08 -25.08 8.71
C ASN A 138 20.95 -26.01 9.21
N LEU A 139 19.78 -25.45 9.47
CA LEU A 139 18.60 -26.17 9.92
C LEU A 139 17.68 -26.45 8.74
N ILE A 140 17.50 -27.74 8.44
CA ILE A 140 16.65 -28.20 7.36
C ILE A 140 15.26 -28.56 7.89
N PHE A 141 14.24 -28.00 7.26
CA PHE A 141 12.86 -28.51 7.28
C PHE A 141 12.66 -29.35 6.02
N PRO A 142 12.73 -30.69 6.09
CA PRO A 142 12.50 -31.53 4.92
C PRO A 142 11.12 -31.26 4.32
N SER A 143 11.02 -31.36 2.99
CA SER A 143 9.72 -31.28 2.34
C SER A 143 8.76 -32.32 2.93
N SER A 144 7.50 -31.93 3.07
CA SER A 144 6.42 -32.80 3.51
C SER A 144 5.20 -32.63 2.61
N SER A 145 4.47 -33.71 2.38
CA SER A 145 3.16 -33.68 1.71
C SER A 145 2.04 -33.15 2.62
N LYS A 146 2.35 -32.95 3.91
CA LYS A 146 1.51 -32.35 4.95
C LYS A 146 2.26 -31.16 5.57
N VAL A 147 1.79 -30.69 6.72
CA VAL A 147 2.37 -29.54 7.43
C VAL A 147 3.11 -29.96 8.71
N TYR A 148 4.09 -29.17 9.11
CA TYR A 148 4.63 -29.16 10.46
C TYR A 148 3.65 -28.40 11.35
N LEU A 149 2.79 -29.13 12.05
CA LEU A 149 1.80 -28.52 12.93
C LEU A 149 2.50 -28.00 14.19
N ILE A 150 2.32 -26.72 14.48
CA ILE A 150 2.75 -26.12 15.75
C ILE A 150 1.56 -25.56 16.50
N LYS A 151 1.60 -25.67 17.83
CA LYS A 151 0.63 -25.04 18.72
C LYS A 151 1.27 -24.00 19.62
N ASN A 152 2.60 -23.91 19.65
CA ASN A 152 3.35 -22.99 20.51
C ASN A 152 4.28 -22.10 19.71
N THR A 153 4.56 -20.92 20.25
CA THR A 153 5.54 -19.98 19.69
C THR A 153 6.93 -20.59 19.76
N ILE A 154 7.68 -20.40 18.68
CA ILE A 154 9.06 -20.81 18.52
C ILE A 154 9.93 -19.56 18.58
N THR A 155 10.88 -19.56 19.51
CA THR A 155 11.80 -18.45 19.71
C THR A 155 13.03 -18.60 18.82
N LEU A 156 13.24 -17.60 17.95
CA LEU A 156 14.42 -17.47 17.11
C LEU A 156 15.63 -17.01 17.91
N LYS A 157 16.81 -17.37 17.42
CA LYS A 157 18.10 -17.05 18.03
C LYS A 157 19.09 -16.58 16.95
N SER A 158 20.21 -16.02 17.40
CA SER A 158 21.29 -15.60 16.50
C SER A 158 21.94 -16.77 15.76
N ASN A 159 22.60 -16.48 14.64
CA ASN A 159 23.35 -17.45 13.82
C ASN A 159 22.47 -18.64 13.38
N LEU A 160 21.25 -18.33 12.93
CA LEU A 160 20.24 -19.33 12.59
C LEU A 160 19.98 -19.27 11.08
N PHE A 161 20.30 -20.35 10.40
CA PHE A 161 20.12 -20.49 8.96
C PHE A 161 19.11 -21.60 8.71
N ILE A 162 17.93 -21.26 8.19
CA ILE A 162 16.81 -22.18 7.96
C ILE A 162 16.64 -22.37 6.45
N SER A 163 16.53 -23.62 6.02
CA SER A 163 16.11 -23.99 4.66
C SER A 163 14.93 -24.96 4.73
N GLY A 164 13.83 -24.62 4.06
CA GLY A 164 12.55 -25.32 4.17
C GLY A 164 11.78 -25.47 2.87
N TYR A 165 12.46 -25.54 1.73
CA TYR A 165 11.81 -25.70 0.42
C TYR A 165 10.88 -26.91 0.40
N GLY A 166 9.59 -26.66 0.12
CA GLY A 166 8.54 -27.68 0.10
C GLY A 166 8.06 -28.12 1.49
N ALA A 167 8.42 -27.40 2.55
CA ALA A 167 7.88 -27.56 3.90
C ALA A 167 6.97 -26.38 4.26
N THR A 168 5.95 -26.62 5.07
CA THR A 168 5.08 -25.56 5.60
C THR A 168 4.85 -25.78 7.09
N ILE A 169 5.06 -24.74 7.87
CA ILE A 169 4.61 -24.68 9.27
C ILE A 169 3.17 -24.21 9.28
N HIS A 170 2.33 -24.88 10.08
CA HIS A 170 0.93 -24.52 10.25
C HIS A 170 0.61 -24.31 11.73
N MET A 171 -0.04 -23.19 12.04
CA MET A 171 -0.65 -22.96 13.34
C MET A 171 -2.15 -22.66 13.13
N PRO A 172 -3.06 -23.52 13.62
CA PRO A 172 -4.48 -23.26 13.53
C PRO A 172 -4.85 -22.07 14.41
N SER A 173 -6.06 -21.53 14.23
CA SER A 173 -6.55 -20.44 15.07
C SER A 173 -6.44 -20.77 16.57
N GLN A 174 -6.08 -19.76 17.34
CA GLN A 174 -5.81 -19.88 18.77
C GLN A 174 -6.96 -19.25 19.59
N SER A 175 -7.04 -19.51 20.89
CA SER A 175 -8.02 -18.84 21.76
C SER A 175 -7.68 -17.36 22.03
N SER A 176 -6.41 -16.99 21.84
CA SER A 176 -5.89 -15.62 21.96
C SER A 176 -4.84 -15.38 20.87
N PRO A 177 -4.52 -14.12 20.52
CA PRO A 177 -3.49 -13.83 19.54
C PRO A 177 -2.16 -14.54 19.84
N LYS A 178 -1.54 -15.12 18.81
CA LYS A 178 -0.30 -15.89 18.96
C LYS A 178 0.67 -15.65 17.81
N ILE A 179 1.94 -15.90 18.05
CA ILE A 179 3.02 -15.74 17.07
C ILE A 179 3.62 -17.13 16.79
N MET A 180 3.90 -17.44 15.52
CA MET A 180 4.63 -18.66 15.17
C MET A 180 6.11 -18.50 15.53
N PHE A 181 6.82 -17.58 14.88
CA PHE A 181 8.25 -17.32 15.08
C PHE A 181 8.46 -15.94 15.72
N LYS A 182 9.16 -15.88 16.85
CA LYS A 182 9.39 -14.64 17.59
C LYS A 182 10.87 -14.45 17.94
N SER A 183 11.40 -13.22 17.93
CA SER A 183 12.63 -12.93 18.67
C SER A 183 12.38 -12.85 20.18
N GLY A 184 13.41 -13.05 20.99
CA GLY A 184 13.35 -12.74 22.43
C GLY A 184 13.36 -11.23 22.65
N GLY A 185 12.35 -10.67 23.34
CA GLY A 185 12.21 -9.21 23.53
C GLY A 185 13.39 -8.53 24.22
N GLU A 186 14.10 -9.23 25.11
CA GLU A 186 15.31 -8.72 25.78
C GLU A 186 16.61 -8.90 24.99
N GLN A 187 16.58 -9.69 23.91
CA GLN A 187 17.76 -10.17 23.19
C GLN A 187 17.86 -9.56 21.81
N TYR A 188 18.97 -8.88 21.55
CA TYR A 188 19.37 -8.50 20.20
C TYR A 188 19.86 -9.75 19.45
N ILE A 189 19.12 -10.18 18.43
CA ILE A 189 19.48 -11.35 17.62
C ILE A 189 20.17 -10.92 16.32
N ARG A 190 21.04 -11.76 15.76
CA ARG A 190 21.79 -11.41 14.55
C ARG A 190 22.03 -12.59 13.63
N ASN A 191 22.34 -12.30 12.37
CA ASN A 191 22.75 -13.29 11.37
C ASN A 191 21.70 -14.41 11.20
N ILE A 192 20.51 -14.03 10.76
CA ILE A 192 19.39 -14.95 10.57
C ILE A 192 19.08 -15.04 9.09
N LYS A 193 18.89 -16.27 8.59
CA LYS A 193 18.48 -16.55 7.23
C LYS A 193 17.33 -17.53 7.23
N ILE A 194 16.27 -17.26 6.46
CA ILE A 194 15.13 -18.17 6.27
C ILE A 194 14.86 -18.29 4.77
N GLU A 195 14.98 -19.50 4.24
CA GLU A 195 14.79 -19.77 2.81
C GLU A 195 13.76 -20.87 2.55
N GLY A 196 12.84 -20.63 1.61
CA GLY A 196 11.94 -21.65 1.06
C GLY A 196 10.82 -22.15 1.99
N LEU A 197 10.81 -21.76 3.27
CA LEU A 197 9.87 -22.24 4.27
C LEU A 197 8.49 -21.57 4.12
N GLY A 198 7.43 -22.36 4.07
CA GLY A 198 6.05 -21.88 4.09
C GLY A 198 5.51 -21.67 5.51
N PHE A 199 4.58 -20.73 5.68
CA PHE A 199 3.82 -20.50 6.90
C PHE A 199 2.32 -20.43 6.58
N SER A 200 1.46 -21.04 7.38
CA SER A 200 0.01 -20.96 7.16
C SER A 200 -0.81 -20.92 8.45
N SER A 201 -1.91 -20.19 8.43
CA SER A 201 -2.95 -20.20 9.48
C SER A 201 -4.35 -20.16 8.85
N GLU A 202 -5.35 -19.74 9.62
CA GLU A 202 -6.77 -19.76 9.25
C GLU A 202 -7.41 -18.39 9.46
N ASN A 203 -8.15 -17.90 8.47
CA ASN A 203 -9.01 -16.72 8.60
C ASN A 203 -10.43 -17.14 9.00
N ASN A 204 -10.62 -17.58 10.24
CA ASN A 204 -11.93 -18.06 10.74
C ASN A 204 -12.39 -17.37 12.03
N VAL A 205 -11.61 -16.44 12.56
CA VAL A 205 -11.97 -15.63 13.74
C VAL A 205 -12.72 -14.37 13.29
N ASP A 206 -13.77 -13.99 14.00
CA ASP A 206 -14.47 -12.73 13.71
C ASP A 206 -13.56 -11.52 13.90
N GLY A 207 -13.58 -10.60 12.93
CA GLY A 207 -12.85 -9.35 13.02
C GLY A 207 -13.47 -8.42 14.08
N VAL A 208 -12.64 -7.89 14.99
CA VAL A 208 -13.06 -6.86 15.95
C VAL A 208 -13.06 -5.50 15.24
N ASN A 209 -14.19 -4.80 15.24
CA ASN A 209 -14.43 -3.52 14.55
C ASN A 209 -14.36 -3.61 13.00
N TYR A 210 -14.90 -4.70 12.45
CA TYR A 210 -14.96 -4.97 11.01
C TYR A 210 -16.43 -4.99 10.56
N GLU A 211 -16.69 -4.93 9.24
CA GLU A 211 -18.05 -5.26 8.79
C GLU A 211 -18.45 -6.66 9.21
N THR A 212 -19.75 -6.79 9.49
CA THR A 212 -20.39 -8.04 9.88
C THR A 212 -20.04 -9.17 8.92
N GLY A 213 -19.62 -10.31 9.48
CA GLY A 213 -19.26 -11.51 8.72
C GLY A 213 -17.80 -11.58 8.26
N SER A 214 -17.00 -10.53 8.47
CA SER A 214 -15.58 -10.55 8.14
C SER A 214 -14.80 -11.52 9.03
N LYS A 215 -13.96 -12.36 8.40
CA LYS A 215 -13.08 -13.29 9.10
C LYS A 215 -11.61 -12.91 8.96
N THR A 216 -10.84 -13.14 10.01
CA THR A 216 -9.40 -12.89 10.11
C THR A 216 -8.72 -14.02 10.87
N SER A 217 -7.40 -14.13 10.72
CA SER A 217 -6.55 -14.91 11.60
C SER A 217 -6.26 -14.13 12.88
N ASN A 218 -5.95 -14.84 13.95
CA ASN A 218 -5.35 -14.28 15.15
C ASN A 218 -3.89 -14.75 15.35
N VAL A 219 -3.28 -15.29 14.30
CA VAL A 219 -1.90 -15.78 14.32
C VAL A 219 -1.00 -14.88 13.46
N GLN A 220 0.14 -14.50 13.99
CA GLN A 220 1.21 -13.82 13.27
C GLN A 220 2.30 -14.82 12.88
N ALA A 221 2.86 -14.72 11.68
CA ALA A 221 3.92 -15.64 11.26
C ALA A 221 5.25 -15.29 11.91
N ILE A 222 5.84 -14.13 11.61
CA ILE A 222 7.14 -13.73 12.14
C ILE A 222 7.03 -12.37 12.84
N TYR A 223 7.42 -12.32 14.11
CA TYR A 223 7.52 -11.08 14.88
C TYR A 223 8.93 -10.89 15.44
N ILE A 224 9.59 -9.82 15.00
CA ILE A 224 10.95 -9.48 15.37
C ILE A 224 10.99 -8.19 16.19
N GLN A 225 11.82 -8.23 17.21
CA GLN A 225 12.12 -7.18 18.16
C GLN A 225 13.63 -7.14 18.37
N GLY A 226 14.34 -6.22 17.70
CA GLY A 226 15.80 -6.05 17.76
C GLY A 226 16.57 -7.14 17.00
N VAL A 227 16.86 -6.90 15.73
CA VAL A 227 17.68 -7.77 14.87
C VAL A 227 18.79 -7.01 14.16
N ASP A 228 19.90 -7.69 13.88
CA ASP A 228 20.92 -7.28 12.90
C ASP A 228 21.14 -8.37 11.85
N GLY A 229 20.79 -8.10 10.60
CA GLY A 229 21.00 -9.07 9.53
C GLY A 229 19.92 -10.16 9.55
N LEU A 230 18.78 -9.85 8.94
CA LEU A 230 17.73 -10.82 8.62
C LEU A 230 17.60 -10.96 7.11
N ALA A 231 17.86 -12.15 6.59
CA ALA A 231 17.64 -12.50 5.19
C ALA A 231 16.45 -13.44 5.05
N ILE A 232 15.48 -13.08 4.21
CA ILE A 232 14.33 -13.94 3.86
C ILE A 232 14.33 -14.16 2.36
N LYS A 233 14.25 -15.43 1.94
CA LYS A 233 14.21 -15.77 0.51
C LYS A 233 13.18 -16.83 0.18
N ASP A 234 12.40 -16.63 -0.88
CA ASP A 234 11.45 -17.63 -1.41
C ASP A 234 10.46 -18.16 -0.35
N VAL A 235 10.02 -17.29 0.56
CA VAL A 235 9.11 -17.64 1.66
C VAL A 235 7.67 -17.31 1.27
N ARG A 236 6.74 -18.23 1.57
CA ARG A 236 5.30 -18.03 1.41
C ARG A 236 4.59 -17.98 2.76
N MET A 237 3.66 -17.06 2.93
CA MET A 237 2.79 -17.00 4.12
C MET A 237 1.33 -16.87 3.72
N ASP A 238 0.44 -17.61 4.37
CA ASP A 238 -0.99 -17.63 4.07
C ASP A 238 -1.85 -17.41 5.32
N ASN A 239 -2.87 -16.54 5.18
CA ASN A 239 -3.92 -16.31 6.19
C ASN A 239 -3.36 -15.88 7.55
N MET A 240 -2.47 -14.89 7.55
CA MET A 240 -1.89 -14.36 8.78
C MET A 240 -2.58 -13.10 9.24
N TYR A 241 -2.58 -12.84 10.54
CA TYR A 241 -2.85 -11.49 11.05
C TYR A 241 -1.74 -10.52 10.62
N ASN A 242 -0.48 -10.89 10.88
CA ASN A 242 0.69 -10.25 10.27
C ASN A 242 1.59 -11.34 9.68
N GLY A 243 2.09 -11.13 8.46
CA GLY A 243 3.13 -12.00 7.91
C GLY A 243 4.46 -11.71 8.60
N LEU A 244 4.97 -10.50 8.42
CA LEU A 244 6.23 -10.05 9.00
C LEU A 244 6.01 -8.75 9.78
N LYS A 245 6.30 -8.79 11.08
CA LYS A 245 6.17 -7.64 11.99
C LYS A 245 7.50 -7.29 12.62
N PHE A 246 7.83 -6.01 12.65
CA PHE A 246 8.96 -5.45 13.41
C PHE A 246 8.48 -4.42 14.42
N ASN A 247 9.00 -4.51 15.65
CA ASN A 247 8.91 -3.48 16.68
C ASN A 247 10.29 -3.33 17.36
N TYR A 248 10.38 -2.44 18.33
CA TYR A 248 11.48 -2.38 19.30
C TYR A 248 11.63 -3.66 20.10
N SER A 249 12.87 -3.92 20.49
CA SER A 249 13.18 -4.73 21.66
C SER A 249 12.73 -4.03 22.94
N ASP A 250 12.65 -4.78 24.04
CA ASP A 250 12.33 -4.26 25.37
C ASP A 250 13.38 -3.24 25.86
N LYS A 251 14.53 -3.16 25.17
CA LYS A 251 15.63 -2.22 25.41
C LYS A 251 15.71 -1.09 24.37
N MET A 252 14.63 -0.88 23.61
CA MET A 252 14.56 0.13 22.56
C MET A 252 15.62 -0.05 21.44
N ILE A 253 16.03 -1.29 21.18
CA ILE A 253 16.98 -1.58 20.10
C ILE A 253 16.21 -1.71 18.78
N LEU A 254 16.67 -0.98 17.77
CA LEU A 254 16.12 -0.99 16.41
C LEU A 254 16.43 -2.30 15.68
N ASN A 255 15.64 -2.58 14.66
CA ASN A 255 15.88 -3.64 13.68
C ASN A 255 16.75 -3.09 12.56
N ASN A 256 17.83 -3.77 12.18
CA ASN A 256 18.79 -3.30 11.20
C ASN A 256 19.12 -4.38 10.17
N ASN A 257 19.33 -3.94 8.93
CA ASN A 257 19.87 -4.76 7.83
C ASN A 257 18.95 -5.95 7.49
N ILE A 258 17.78 -5.65 6.93
CA ILE A 258 16.78 -6.63 6.51
C ILE A 258 16.82 -6.73 4.98
N ALA A 259 17.04 -7.94 4.46
CA ALA A 259 17.07 -8.23 3.04
C ALA A 259 16.07 -9.32 2.68
N ILE A 260 15.15 -9.03 1.76
CA ILE A 260 14.04 -9.90 1.40
C ILE A 260 13.96 -10.05 -0.12
N ASP A 261 13.89 -11.29 -0.61
CA ASP A 261 13.74 -11.61 -2.04
C ASP A 261 12.72 -12.74 -2.21
N GLY A 262 11.59 -12.49 -2.87
CA GLY A 262 10.60 -13.54 -3.09
C GLY A 262 9.74 -13.88 -1.87
N LEU A 263 9.52 -12.93 -0.95
CA LEU A 263 8.54 -13.09 0.14
C LEU A 263 7.12 -12.84 -0.38
N ASN A 264 6.27 -13.85 -0.33
CA ASN A 264 4.90 -13.76 -0.82
C ASN A 264 3.90 -14.04 0.30
N ILE A 265 3.12 -13.05 0.68
CA ILE A 265 2.19 -13.10 1.80
C ILE A 265 0.77 -12.89 1.26
N TYR A 266 -0.11 -13.86 1.49
CA TYR A 266 -1.45 -13.91 0.93
C TYR A 266 -2.53 -13.90 1.99
N ASN A 267 -3.66 -13.26 1.65
CA ASN A 267 -4.88 -13.21 2.47
C ASN A 267 -4.60 -12.84 3.93
N SER A 268 -3.66 -11.93 4.15
CA SER A 268 -3.13 -11.66 5.50
C SER A 268 -3.38 -10.21 5.85
N ARG A 269 -4.00 -9.93 7.00
CA ARG A 269 -4.54 -8.60 7.35
C ARG A 269 -3.54 -7.45 7.12
N THR A 270 -2.35 -7.53 7.71
CA THR A 270 -1.26 -6.59 7.42
C THR A 270 0.00 -7.39 7.12
N PRO A 271 0.26 -7.72 5.84
CA PRO A 271 1.39 -8.54 5.42
C PRO A 271 2.70 -8.08 6.05
N ILE A 272 3.01 -6.78 5.99
CA ILE A 272 4.19 -6.21 6.65
C ILE A 272 3.81 -5.03 7.53
N TYR A 273 4.27 -5.07 8.77
CA TYR A 273 4.27 -3.91 9.68
C TYR A 273 5.70 -3.67 10.15
N ALA A 274 6.19 -2.45 10.01
CA ALA A 274 7.53 -2.06 10.45
C ALA A 274 7.49 -0.81 11.33
N ASP A 275 8.16 -0.88 12.46
CA ASP A 275 8.31 0.19 13.44
C ASP A 275 9.68 0.05 14.09
N GLY A 276 10.44 1.14 14.22
CA GLY A 276 11.81 1.10 14.72
C GLY A 276 12.73 0.20 13.88
N THR A 277 12.75 0.41 12.57
CA THR A 277 13.47 -0.45 11.61
C THR A 277 14.30 0.37 10.64
N ASN A 278 15.52 -0.06 10.35
CA ASN A 278 16.44 0.63 9.47
C ASN A 278 17.04 -0.33 8.44
N ASN A 279 17.35 0.17 7.24
CA ASN A 279 17.96 -0.59 6.14
C ASN A 279 17.13 -1.83 5.77
N PHE A 280 15.89 -1.62 5.34
CA PHE A 280 14.98 -2.68 4.91
C PHE A 280 14.87 -2.69 3.38
N ASN A 281 15.24 -3.81 2.75
CA ASN A 281 15.12 -3.97 1.31
C ASN A 281 14.28 -5.21 1.00
N ILE A 282 13.23 -5.04 0.21
CA ILE A 282 12.39 -6.13 -0.29
C ILE A 282 12.25 -6.04 -1.80
N LYS A 283 12.32 -7.19 -2.46
CA LYS A 283 12.09 -7.30 -3.89
C LYS A 283 11.40 -8.59 -4.33
N ASN A 284 10.82 -8.54 -5.53
CA ASN A 284 10.19 -9.67 -6.21
C ASN A 284 9.08 -10.33 -5.36
N SER A 285 8.24 -9.51 -4.74
CA SER A 285 7.34 -9.92 -3.66
C SER A 285 5.88 -9.59 -3.95
N VAL A 286 4.97 -10.35 -3.34
CA VAL A 286 3.53 -10.08 -3.35
C VAL A 286 3.04 -9.93 -1.91
N LEU A 287 2.35 -8.83 -1.64
CA LEU A 287 1.77 -8.49 -0.35
C LEU A 287 0.27 -8.27 -0.53
N ASP A 288 -0.52 -9.27 -0.11
CA ASP A 288 -1.96 -9.30 -0.31
C ASP A 288 -2.69 -9.28 1.04
N ALA A 289 -3.42 -8.19 1.26
CA ALA A 289 -4.13 -7.90 2.51
C ALA A 289 -5.47 -8.64 2.66
N GLY A 290 -5.89 -9.42 1.66
CA GLY A 290 -7.06 -10.30 1.73
C GLY A 290 -8.43 -9.61 1.61
N GLY A 291 -8.48 -8.31 1.29
CA GLY A 291 -9.71 -7.60 0.94
C GLY A 291 -10.74 -7.44 2.06
N GLY A 292 -10.33 -7.62 3.33
CA GLY A 292 -11.24 -7.59 4.49
C GLY A 292 -12.07 -6.32 4.57
N ALA A 293 -13.26 -6.36 5.18
CA ALA A 293 -14.18 -5.22 5.14
C ALA A 293 -13.88 -4.15 6.22
N THR A 294 -12.66 -3.65 6.31
CA THR A 294 -12.33 -2.54 7.22
C THR A 294 -11.26 -1.66 6.63
N HIS A 295 -11.42 -0.34 6.72
CA HIS A 295 -10.54 0.59 6.02
C HIS A 295 -9.15 0.80 6.67
N TRP A 296 -8.86 0.12 7.77
CA TRP A 296 -7.63 0.28 8.55
C TRP A 296 -6.52 -0.70 8.20
N LEU A 297 -6.73 -1.55 7.19
CA LEU A 297 -5.75 -2.56 6.82
C LEU A 297 -4.87 -2.08 5.70
N HIS A 298 -3.64 -2.55 5.70
CA HIS A 298 -2.60 -2.09 4.80
C HIS A 298 -1.81 -3.28 4.28
N CYS A 299 -1.36 -3.26 3.02
CA CYS A 299 -0.40 -4.27 2.58
C CYS A 299 0.93 -4.07 3.32
N VAL A 300 1.33 -2.81 3.48
CA VAL A 300 2.48 -2.39 4.29
C VAL A 300 2.11 -1.18 5.15
N TYR A 301 2.54 -1.22 6.42
CA TYR A 301 2.53 -0.08 7.31
C TYR A 301 3.95 0.21 7.81
N ILE A 302 4.46 1.40 7.51
CA ILE A 302 5.77 1.91 7.94
C ILE A 302 5.54 2.99 8.99
N SER A 303 5.91 2.69 10.23
CA SER A 303 5.69 3.52 11.42
C SER A 303 6.97 4.22 11.89
N ALA A 304 6.87 4.95 13.01
CA ALA A 304 7.93 5.77 13.58
C ALA A 304 9.32 5.14 13.64
N ASP A 305 10.32 6.02 13.67
CA ASP A 305 11.76 5.73 13.76
C ASP A 305 12.21 4.67 12.75
N THR A 306 11.64 4.79 11.56
CA THR A 306 11.96 3.93 10.43
C THR A 306 12.71 4.72 9.36
N ASP A 307 13.80 4.16 8.87
CA ASP A 307 14.73 4.82 7.95
C ASP A 307 15.23 3.83 6.87
N ASN A 308 15.50 4.34 5.68
CA ASN A 308 16.11 3.62 4.56
C ASN A 308 15.37 2.32 4.17
N PHE A 309 14.17 2.48 3.61
CA PHE A 309 13.35 1.39 3.10
C PHE A 309 13.31 1.39 1.58
N VAL A 310 13.41 0.20 0.98
CA VAL A 310 13.28 0.04 -0.48
C VAL A 310 12.35 -1.13 -0.78
N PHE A 311 11.31 -0.86 -1.57
CA PHE A 311 10.44 -1.85 -2.18
C PHE A 311 10.67 -1.81 -3.70
N ASP A 312 11.18 -2.90 -4.29
CA ASP A 312 11.48 -2.99 -5.72
C ASP A 312 10.78 -4.19 -6.35
N ASN A 313 9.96 -3.99 -7.38
CA ASN A 313 9.18 -5.06 -7.99
C ASN A 313 8.29 -5.79 -6.97
N VAL A 314 7.46 -5.02 -6.26
CA VAL A 314 6.51 -5.51 -5.27
C VAL A 314 5.07 -5.25 -5.74
N THR A 315 4.21 -6.26 -5.62
CA THR A 315 2.77 -6.11 -5.83
C THR A 315 2.05 -5.98 -4.49
N PHE A 316 1.40 -4.85 -4.26
CA PHE A 316 0.55 -4.58 -3.11
C PHE A 316 -0.91 -4.71 -3.53
N LYS A 317 -1.70 -5.57 -2.88
CA LYS A 317 -3.07 -5.79 -3.34
C LYS A 317 -4.12 -6.10 -2.28
N ASN A 318 -5.36 -5.85 -2.68
CA ASN A 318 -6.57 -6.19 -1.91
C ASN A 318 -6.55 -5.53 -0.53
N SER A 319 -6.05 -4.30 -0.43
CA SER A 319 -6.02 -3.58 0.84
C SER A 319 -7.28 -2.75 1.00
N PRO A 320 -8.13 -3.02 1.99
CA PRO A 320 -9.29 -2.17 2.26
C PRO A 320 -8.91 -0.79 2.83
N GLY A 321 -7.65 -0.59 3.26
CA GLY A 321 -7.06 0.72 3.49
C GLY A 321 -6.03 1.06 2.40
N GLY A 322 -4.81 1.37 2.82
CA GLY A 322 -3.70 1.74 1.92
C GLY A 322 -2.96 0.54 1.34
N GLY A 323 -2.58 0.56 0.07
CA GLY A 323 -1.58 -0.36 -0.47
C GLY A 323 -0.26 -0.21 0.27
N VAL A 324 0.25 1.02 0.29
CA VAL A 324 1.43 1.41 1.07
C VAL A 324 1.04 2.55 2.00
N THR A 325 1.26 2.37 3.30
CA THR A 325 1.06 3.42 4.31
C THR A 325 2.38 3.73 5.00
N ILE A 326 2.68 5.02 5.09
CA ILE A 326 3.86 5.59 5.72
C ILE A 326 3.37 6.67 6.68
N GLY A 327 3.65 6.52 7.97
CA GLY A 327 3.25 7.50 8.96
C GLY A 327 3.21 6.93 10.37
N SER A 328 3.29 7.83 11.34
CA SER A 328 3.31 7.49 12.76
C SER A 328 2.11 8.07 13.48
N SER A 329 1.57 7.32 14.45
CA SER A 329 0.62 7.86 15.44
C SER A 329 1.31 8.30 16.74
N TYR A 330 2.65 8.25 16.77
CA TYR A 330 3.50 8.57 17.92
C TYR A 330 4.22 9.91 17.68
N PRO A 331 3.64 11.05 18.10
CA PRO A 331 4.21 12.38 17.84
C PRO A 331 5.53 12.63 18.57
N GLU A 332 5.83 11.86 19.60
CA GLU A 332 7.08 11.94 20.38
C GLU A 332 8.26 11.20 19.72
N ARG A 333 7.99 10.43 18.67
CA ARG A 333 8.98 9.62 17.95
C ARG A 333 9.27 10.21 16.58
N SER A 334 10.41 9.89 15.99
CA SER A 334 10.76 10.45 14.69
C SER A 334 9.85 9.87 13.60
N ASN A 335 9.48 10.72 12.63
CA ASN A 335 8.70 10.29 11.48
C ASN A 335 9.54 9.37 10.57
N PRO A 336 8.89 8.45 9.83
CA PRO A 336 9.56 7.66 8.80
C PRO A 336 10.26 8.55 7.76
N LYS A 337 11.42 8.12 7.26
CA LYS A 337 12.15 8.84 6.21
C LYS A 337 12.97 7.92 5.30
N ASN A 338 13.40 8.45 4.16
CA ASN A 338 14.20 7.74 3.14
C ASN A 338 13.50 6.45 2.68
N ILE A 339 12.31 6.59 2.09
CA ILE A 339 11.49 5.46 1.67
C ILE A 339 11.36 5.47 0.14
N THR A 340 11.82 4.41 -0.52
CA THR A 340 11.70 4.25 -1.98
C THR A 340 10.75 3.11 -2.33
N ILE A 341 9.76 3.38 -3.18
CA ILE A 341 8.90 2.37 -3.80
C ILE A 341 9.10 2.46 -5.31
N LYS A 342 9.59 1.39 -5.93
CA LYS A 342 9.89 1.39 -7.37
C LYS A 342 9.50 0.13 -8.12
N ASN A 343 9.27 0.27 -9.42
CA ASN A 343 8.94 -0.81 -10.35
C ASN A 343 7.78 -1.69 -9.86
N SER A 344 6.82 -1.08 -9.14
CA SER A 344 5.87 -1.80 -8.30
C SER A 344 4.43 -1.57 -8.76
N LYS A 345 3.51 -2.41 -8.28
CA LYS A 345 2.09 -2.32 -8.61
C LYS A 345 1.26 -2.25 -7.33
N ILE A 346 0.26 -1.37 -7.33
CA ILE A 346 -0.81 -1.35 -6.32
C ILE A 346 -2.13 -1.65 -7.01
N GLU A 347 -2.86 -2.64 -6.51
CA GLU A 347 -4.12 -3.05 -7.13
C GLU A 347 -5.23 -3.39 -6.14
N ASN A 348 -6.47 -3.00 -6.49
CA ASN A 348 -7.65 -3.36 -5.69
C ASN A 348 -7.54 -2.90 -4.24
N CYS A 349 -7.06 -1.67 -4.02
CA CYS A 349 -6.93 -1.09 -2.69
C CYS A 349 -7.90 0.08 -2.53
N ASN A 350 -8.35 0.38 -1.32
CA ASN A 350 -9.14 1.60 -1.10
C ASN A 350 -8.31 2.84 -1.44
N ARG A 351 -7.05 2.87 -0.98
CA ARG A 351 -6.08 3.91 -1.33
C ARG A 351 -4.79 3.28 -1.85
N GLY A 352 -4.18 3.89 -2.86
CA GLY A 352 -2.87 3.44 -3.36
C GLY A 352 -1.77 3.68 -2.33
N PHE A 353 -1.38 4.95 -2.18
CA PHE A 353 -0.45 5.42 -1.15
C PHE A 353 -1.14 6.27 -0.08
N ASN A 354 -0.69 6.11 1.16
CA ASN A 354 -1.03 6.97 2.30
C ASN A 354 0.26 7.46 2.97
N ILE A 355 0.56 8.74 2.85
CA ILE A 355 1.64 9.39 3.60
C ILE A 355 1.01 10.31 4.65
N TYR A 356 1.34 10.10 5.91
CA TYR A 356 0.87 10.86 7.07
C TYR A 356 2.06 11.17 7.99
N GLY A 357 2.83 12.20 7.64
CA GLY A 357 4.05 12.59 8.35
C GLY A 357 5.25 11.72 7.97
N ALA A 358 5.92 12.05 6.86
CA ALA A 358 7.16 11.41 6.43
C ALA A 358 8.01 12.36 5.59
N SER A 359 9.32 12.10 5.51
CA SER A 359 10.21 12.84 4.61
C SER A 359 10.96 11.94 3.63
N ASP A 360 11.43 12.51 2.52
CA ASP A 360 12.33 11.83 1.58
C ASP A 360 11.71 10.52 1.04
N VAL A 361 10.47 10.64 0.54
CA VAL A 361 9.73 9.52 -0.04
C VAL A 361 9.81 9.59 -1.57
N GLU A 362 10.32 8.53 -2.18
CA GLU A 362 10.45 8.39 -3.63
C GLU A 362 9.53 7.29 -4.16
N VAL A 363 8.73 7.62 -5.18
CA VAL A 363 7.88 6.68 -5.90
C VAL A 363 8.25 6.73 -7.39
N LEU A 364 8.73 5.61 -7.94
CA LEU A 364 9.28 5.54 -9.29
C LEU A 364 8.75 4.35 -10.09
N ASN A 365 8.21 4.57 -11.29
CA ASN A 365 7.72 3.48 -12.16
C ASN A 365 6.64 2.62 -11.46
N VAL A 366 5.56 3.25 -11.00
CA VAL A 366 4.49 2.55 -10.27
C VAL A 366 3.17 2.57 -11.05
N ASN A 367 2.44 1.45 -11.02
CA ASN A 367 1.08 1.37 -11.54
C ASN A 367 0.09 1.20 -10.39
N ILE A 368 -0.88 2.10 -10.31
CA ILE A 368 -2.02 2.04 -9.39
C ILE A 368 -3.27 1.74 -10.23
N SER A 369 -3.95 0.66 -9.90
CA SER A 369 -5.15 0.23 -10.63
C SER A 369 -6.24 -0.20 -9.68
N ARG A 370 -7.51 0.07 -10.01
CA ARG A 370 -8.64 -0.38 -9.20
C ARG A 370 -8.55 0.10 -7.76
N CYS A 371 -8.18 1.37 -7.58
CA CYS A 371 -8.21 2.02 -6.29
C CYS A 371 -9.25 3.13 -6.27
N ASN A 372 -9.83 3.42 -5.09
CA ASN A 372 -10.76 4.54 -4.98
C ASN A 372 -10.01 5.88 -5.06
N LEU A 373 -8.88 5.99 -4.32
CA LEU A 373 -7.97 7.14 -4.33
C LEU A 373 -6.55 6.70 -4.64
N GLY A 374 -5.89 7.38 -5.58
CA GLY A 374 -4.55 7.02 -6.04
C GLY A 374 -3.45 7.27 -4.99
N PHE A 375 -3.26 8.52 -4.61
CA PHE A 375 -2.12 8.96 -3.83
C PHE A 375 -2.53 10.00 -2.79
N VAL A 376 -2.12 9.79 -1.54
CA VAL A 376 -2.36 10.73 -0.44
C VAL A 376 -1.04 11.14 0.20
N SER A 377 -0.87 12.44 0.40
CA SER A 377 0.22 13.00 1.20
C SER A 377 -0.30 14.08 2.13
N HIS A 378 -0.21 13.81 3.42
CA HIS A 378 -0.42 14.76 4.51
C HIS A 378 0.85 14.86 5.34
N ASP A 379 1.28 16.09 5.63
CA ASP A 379 2.51 16.38 6.38
C ASP A 379 3.77 15.74 5.75
N GLY A 380 3.79 15.64 4.42
CA GLY A 380 4.93 15.11 3.65
C GLY A 380 5.97 16.17 3.32
N ASP A 381 7.25 15.86 3.45
CA ASP A 381 8.35 16.73 3.00
C ASP A 381 9.28 16.01 2.04
N ASN A 382 9.72 16.68 0.98
CA ASN A 382 10.58 16.09 -0.05
C ASN A 382 9.99 14.79 -0.66
N ILE A 383 8.74 14.87 -1.11
CA ILE A 383 8.05 13.76 -1.78
C ILE A 383 8.30 13.85 -3.29
N SER A 384 8.88 12.80 -3.87
CA SER A 384 9.18 12.70 -5.30
C SER A 384 8.38 11.56 -5.92
N VAL A 385 7.52 11.89 -6.89
CA VAL A 385 6.75 10.91 -7.66
C VAL A 385 7.12 11.05 -9.13
N ASP A 386 7.61 9.98 -9.74
CA ASP A 386 8.04 9.93 -11.14
C ASP A 386 7.52 8.66 -11.83
N ASN A 387 6.97 8.82 -13.03
CA ASN A 387 6.45 7.72 -13.86
C ASN A 387 5.40 6.88 -13.13
N LEU A 388 4.30 7.54 -12.75
CA LEU A 388 3.14 6.92 -12.09
C LEU A 388 1.97 6.81 -13.07
N SER A 389 1.28 5.67 -13.06
CA SER A 389 0.00 5.53 -13.76
C SER A 389 -1.13 5.23 -12.77
N ILE A 390 -2.27 5.92 -12.90
CA ILE A 390 -3.48 5.72 -12.10
C ILE A 390 -4.63 5.44 -13.06
N ASN A 391 -5.28 4.29 -12.93
CA ASN A 391 -6.30 3.85 -13.88
C ASN A 391 -7.38 2.97 -13.24
N ASN A 392 -8.48 2.79 -13.96
CA ASN A 392 -9.57 1.88 -13.60
C ASN A 392 -10.06 2.11 -12.17
N ALA A 393 -10.26 3.37 -11.77
CA ALA A 393 -10.68 3.69 -10.41
C ALA A 393 -11.98 2.94 -10.07
N THR A 394 -12.01 2.32 -8.90
CA THR A 394 -13.21 1.62 -8.42
C THR A 394 -14.11 2.59 -7.66
N GLN A 395 -15.42 2.36 -7.70
CA GLN A 395 -16.39 3.01 -6.80
C GLN A 395 -16.83 2.06 -5.68
N THR A 396 -15.95 1.18 -5.23
CA THR A 396 -16.26 0.37 -4.04
C THR A 396 -16.41 1.31 -2.87
N VAL A 397 -17.63 1.40 -2.33
CA VAL A 397 -17.90 2.16 -1.11
C VAL A 397 -16.92 1.65 -0.08
N SER A 398 -16.04 2.52 0.44
CA SER A 398 -15.27 2.18 1.63
C SER A 398 -16.28 1.68 2.67
N PRO A 399 -15.99 0.59 3.42
CA PRO A 399 -16.92 0.11 4.45
C PRO A 399 -17.38 1.22 5.42
N SER A 400 -16.54 2.23 5.63
CA SER A 400 -16.84 3.43 6.44
C SER A 400 -17.64 4.54 5.74
N GLY A 401 -18.06 4.38 4.49
CA GLY A 401 -18.73 5.43 3.71
C GLY A 401 -17.84 6.60 3.28
N SER A 402 -16.51 6.51 3.47
CA SER A 402 -15.59 7.60 3.12
C SER A 402 -15.58 7.90 1.62
N ASN A 403 -15.68 9.18 1.27
CA ASN A 403 -15.66 9.76 -0.08
C ASN A 403 -14.25 9.87 -0.70
N ASN A 404 -13.28 9.05 -0.25
CA ASN A 404 -11.90 9.04 -0.71
C ASN A 404 -11.82 8.61 -2.18
N LYS A 405 -11.97 9.56 -3.09
CA LYS A 405 -12.09 9.30 -4.52
C LYS A 405 -11.30 10.33 -5.32
N GLY A 406 -10.55 9.85 -6.31
CA GLY A 406 -9.78 10.72 -7.20
C GLY A 406 -8.36 10.21 -7.42
N ALA A 407 -7.47 11.10 -7.85
CA ALA A 407 -6.08 10.75 -8.13
C ALA A 407 -5.15 11.15 -6.98
N PHE A 408 -5.18 12.42 -6.57
CA PHE A 408 -4.28 12.97 -5.55
C PHE A 408 -5.02 13.74 -4.47
N GLU A 409 -4.64 13.52 -3.22
CA GLU A 409 -5.02 14.31 -2.05
C GLU A 409 -3.76 14.78 -1.32
N LEU A 410 -3.64 16.10 -1.16
CA LEU A 410 -2.41 16.76 -0.69
C LEU A 410 -2.74 17.75 0.42
N GLY A 411 -2.09 17.60 1.57
CA GLY A 411 -2.17 18.51 2.72
C GLY A 411 -0.80 18.67 3.37
N ASN A 412 -0.48 19.88 3.84
CA ASN A 412 0.79 20.23 4.49
C ASN A 412 2.06 19.70 3.79
N THR A 413 2.01 19.55 2.47
CA THR A 413 3.06 18.88 1.71
C THR A 413 4.04 19.89 1.13
N THR A 414 5.34 19.68 1.33
CA THR A 414 6.38 20.65 0.98
C THR A 414 7.56 20.09 0.20
N ASN A 415 8.26 20.97 -0.52
CA ASN A 415 9.49 20.66 -1.25
C ASN A 415 9.35 19.44 -2.18
N SER A 416 8.19 19.29 -2.83
CA SER A 416 7.78 18.03 -3.45
C SER A 416 7.58 18.16 -4.96
N ILE A 417 7.80 17.07 -5.70
CA ILE A 417 7.66 17.02 -7.15
C ILE A 417 6.83 15.80 -7.55
N ILE A 418 5.84 16.02 -8.41
CA ILE A 418 5.04 14.97 -9.04
C ILE A 418 5.22 15.14 -10.55
N LYS A 419 5.80 14.16 -11.24
CA LYS A 419 6.06 14.27 -12.68
C LYS A 419 5.86 12.97 -13.45
N ASN A 420 5.65 13.12 -14.76
CA ASN A 420 5.46 12.00 -15.70
C ASN A 420 4.30 11.10 -15.24
N ILE A 421 3.11 11.68 -15.10
CA ILE A 421 1.95 10.97 -14.57
C ILE A 421 0.95 10.70 -15.69
N ILE A 422 0.42 9.49 -15.76
CA ILE A 422 -0.69 9.14 -16.66
C ILE A 422 -1.91 8.80 -15.80
N ILE A 423 -3.02 9.48 -16.03
CA ILE A 423 -4.27 9.26 -15.30
C ILE A 423 -5.39 8.97 -16.31
N ASP A 424 -5.96 7.78 -16.19
CA ASP A 424 -7.29 7.50 -16.76
C ASP A 424 -8.32 7.74 -15.67
N SER A 425 -9.09 8.82 -15.81
CA SER A 425 -10.02 9.27 -14.78
C SER A 425 -11.42 8.67 -14.90
N ALA A 426 -11.63 7.74 -15.85
CA ALA A 426 -12.89 7.03 -15.99
C ALA A 426 -13.31 6.38 -14.65
N GLY A 427 -14.53 6.68 -14.21
CA GLY A 427 -15.12 6.15 -12.98
C GLY A 427 -14.72 6.87 -11.69
N MET A 428 -13.82 7.85 -11.73
CA MET A 428 -13.47 8.67 -10.56
C MET A 428 -14.61 9.64 -10.21
N ALA A 429 -15.01 9.68 -8.93
CA ALA A 429 -16.07 10.56 -8.45
C ALA A 429 -15.58 11.38 -7.23
N GLY A 430 -14.82 12.44 -7.49
CA GLY A 430 -14.18 13.26 -6.45
C GLY A 430 -13.42 14.43 -7.04
N SER A 431 -12.19 14.64 -6.57
CA SER A 431 -11.28 15.65 -7.10
C SER A 431 -10.04 14.98 -7.66
N LEU A 432 -9.60 15.40 -8.84
CA LEU A 432 -8.39 14.87 -9.46
C LEU A 432 -7.17 15.24 -8.60
N PHE A 433 -7.07 16.52 -8.23
CA PHE A 433 -6.14 17.04 -7.25
C PHE A 433 -6.92 17.79 -6.16
N ASN A 434 -7.02 17.17 -4.99
CA ASN A 434 -7.59 17.77 -3.79
C ASN A 434 -6.45 18.38 -2.95
N ILE A 435 -6.50 19.69 -2.71
CA ILE A 435 -5.53 20.39 -1.86
C ILE A 435 -6.25 20.85 -0.61
N GLU A 436 -6.05 20.12 0.50
CA GLU A 436 -6.82 20.33 1.72
C GLU A 436 -6.17 21.36 2.65
N GLU A 437 -4.84 21.46 2.66
CA GLU A 437 -4.09 22.29 3.60
C GLU A 437 -2.94 23.06 2.93
N ARG A 438 -1.86 23.35 3.65
CA ARG A 438 -0.73 24.13 3.13
C ARG A 438 0.03 23.36 2.04
N ILE A 439 0.38 24.06 0.96
CA ILE A 439 1.31 23.55 -0.07
C ILE A 439 2.41 24.59 -0.29
N GLN A 440 3.66 24.15 -0.25
CA GLN A 440 4.81 25.04 -0.45
C GLN A 440 5.91 24.38 -1.27
N LYS A 441 6.40 25.09 -2.29
CA LYS A 441 7.48 24.60 -3.18
C LYS A 441 7.12 23.24 -3.78
N MET A 442 6.01 23.20 -4.50
CA MET A 442 5.52 21.97 -5.13
C MET A 442 5.37 22.15 -6.64
N THR A 443 5.89 21.20 -7.41
CA THR A 443 5.75 21.18 -8.87
C THR A 443 5.03 19.91 -9.31
N ILE A 444 3.98 20.08 -10.10
CA ILE A 444 3.30 19.01 -10.84
C ILE A 444 3.63 19.21 -12.31
N SER A 445 4.25 18.24 -12.98
CA SER A 445 4.65 18.40 -14.37
C SER A 445 4.49 17.16 -15.24
N SER A 446 4.37 17.34 -16.54
CA SER A 446 4.25 16.22 -17.49
C SER A 446 3.14 15.23 -17.12
N VAL A 447 1.98 15.76 -16.70
CA VAL A 447 0.79 14.97 -16.37
C VAL A 447 -0.10 14.88 -17.59
N ALA A 448 -0.53 13.68 -17.96
CA ALA A 448 -1.54 13.44 -18.99
C ALA A 448 -2.78 12.81 -18.37
N VAL A 449 -3.94 13.45 -18.53
CA VAL A 449 -5.21 13.02 -17.94
C VAL A 449 -6.28 12.95 -19.01
N ASN A 450 -6.91 11.78 -19.12
CA ASN A 450 -7.97 11.52 -20.09
C ASN A 450 -9.27 11.10 -19.40
N ASN A 451 -10.35 11.08 -20.17
CA ASN A 451 -11.69 10.61 -19.78
C ASN A 451 -12.25 11.35 -18.56
N MET A 452 -11.97 12.65 -18.42
CA MET A 452 -12.48 13.42 -17.28
C MET A 452 -13.97 13.72 -17.47
N GLU A 453 -14.80 13.06 -16.66
CA GLU A 453 -16.26 13.23 -16.69
C GLU A 453 -16.74 13.83 -15.36
N GLY A 454 -17.04 15.13 -15.34
CA GLY A 454 -17.60 15.80 -14.15
C GLY A 454 -16.73 15.88 -12.89
N ILE A 455 -15.55 15.22 -12.87
CA ILE A 455 -14.60 15.26 -11.76
C ILE A 455 -14.11 16.70 -11.49
N ARG A 456 -13.96 17.06 -10.21
CA ARG A 456 -13.33 18.33 -9.81
C ARG A 456 -11.85 18.27 -10.15
N PHE A 457 -11.24 19.40 -10.48
CA PHE A 457 -9.90 19.42 -11.05
C PHE A 457 -8.82 19.80 -10.01
N PHE A 458 -8.70 21.09 -9.69
CA PHE A 458 -7.87 21.60 -8.59
C PHE A 458 -8.77 22.30 -7.58
N GLU A 459 -9.08 21.61 -6.50
CA GLU A 459 -9.90 22.15 -5.41
C GLU A 459 -9.01 22.52 -4.23
N THR A 460 -9.15 23.76 -3.75
CA THR A 460 -8.50 24.21 -2.54
C THR A 460 -9.41 25.11 -1.71
N ALA A 461 -9.28 25.00 -0.39
CA ALA A 461 -9.87 25.92 0.58
C ALA A 461 -8.79 26.66 1.41
N SER A 462 -7.51 26.55 1.03
CA SER A 462 -6.36 27.02 1.80
C SER A 462 -5.72 28.29 1.20
N SER A 463 -5.45 29.30 2.02
CA SER A 463 -4.68 30.50 1.64
C SER A 463 -3.17 30.26 1.63
N LEU A 464 -2.69 29.14 2.17
CA LEU A 464 -1.27 28.86 2.38
C LEU A 464 -0.68 28.07 1.20
N ILE A 465 -0.95 28.52 -0.02
CA ILE A 465 -0.37 27.93 -1.24
C ILE A 465 0.66 28.90 -1.80
N SER A 466 1.91 28.44 -1.88
CA SER A 466 3.04 29.25 -2.35
C SER A 466 4.06 28.44 -3.14
N ASP A 467 4.61 29.03 -4.21
CA ASP A 467 5.53 28.35 -5.14
C ASP A 467 4.97 27.00 -5.62
N PHE A 468 3.67 27.00 -5.94
CA PHE A 468 2.97 25.87 -6.53
C PHE A 468 2.90 26.03 -8.05
N LYS A 469 3.36 25.01 -8.79
CA LYS A 469 3.45 25.03 -10.24
C LYS A 469 2.80 23.80 -10.84
N VAL A 470 2.02 24.00 -11.89
CA VAL A 470 1.49 22.95 -12.76
C VAL A 470 1.97 23.25 -14.18
N GLU A 471 2.80 22.40 -14.75
CA GLU A 471 3.44 22.69 -16.04
C GLU A 471 3.52 21.52 -17.01
N ASN A 472 3.60 21.82 -18.30
CA ASN A 472 3.82 20.82 -19.36
C ASN A 472 2.81 19.66 -19.33
N SER A 473 1.57 19.91 -18.91
CA SER A 473 0.57 18.88 -18.64
C SER A 473 -0.63 19.01 -19.58
N SER A 474 -1.34 17.91 -19.85
CA SER A 474 -2.53 17.84 -20.70
C SER A 474 -3.72 17.25 -19.95
N PHE A 475 -4.86 17.92 -20.02
CA PHE A 475 -6.09 17.54 -19.34
C PHE A 475 -7.25 17.55 -20.33
N GLU A 476 -7.89 16.40 -20.50
CA GLU A 476 -8.95 16.17 -21.47
C GLU A 476 -10.25 15.75 -20.77
N TRP A 477 -11.31 16.54 -20.99
CA TRP A 477 -12.66 16.30 -20.49
C TRP A 477 -13.59 15.78 -21.57
N ASP A 478 -14.32 14.72 -21.25
CA ASP A 478 -15.49 14.29 -22.02
C ASP A 478 -16.70 15.16 -21.69
N SER A 479 -16.82 15.58 -20.42
CA SER A 479 -17.85 16.52 -20.00
C SER A 479 -17.45 17.35 -18.78
N ILE A 480 -17.97 18.57 -18.75
CA ILE A 480 -17.76 19.51 -17.65
C ILE A 480 -19.10 19.85 -16.97
N THR A 481 -19.20 19.53 -15.69
CA THR A 481 -20.41 19.75 -14.88
C THR A 481 -20.16 20.47 -13.55
N THR A 482 -18.90 20.68 -13.16
CA THR A 482 -18.52 21.29 -11.87
C THR A 482 -17.48 22.39 -12.07
N ARG A 483 -17.20 23.21 -11.05
CA ARG A 483 -16.14 24.24 -11.10
C ARG A 483 -14.76 23.56 -11.16
N ARG A 484 -13.81 24.09 -11.94
CA ARG A 484 -12.57 23.36 -12.32
C ARG A 484 -11.34 23.80 -11.51
N ILE A 485 -10.76 24.97 -11.80
CA ILE A 485 -9.69 25.55 -10.98
C ILE A 485 -10.34 26.53 -10.01
N ASN A 486 -10.26 26.23 -8.71
CA ASN A 486 -11.04 26.94 -7.71
C ASN A 486 -10.20 27.26 -6.48
N PHE A 487 -9.45 28.35 -6.58
CA PHE A 487 -8.67 28.91 -5.47
C PHE A 487 -9.54 29.95 -4.74
N ARG A 488 -10.05 29.60 -3.56
CA ARG A 488 -11.09 30.36 -2.83
C ARG A 488 -10.59 31.20 -1.66
N THR A 489 -9.28 31.37 -1.53
CA THR A 489 -8.73 32.01 -0.33
C THR A 489 -7.64 33.00 -0.71
N ALA A 490 -7.85 34.27 -0.34
CA ALA A 490 -6.90 35.35 -0.58
C ALA A 490 -5.50 34.99 -0.04
N GLY A 491 -4.46 35.32 -0.81
CA GLY A 491 -3.06 34.99 -0.53
C GLY A 491 -2.53 33.74 -1.23
N ALA A 492 -3.41 32.87 -1.75
CA ALA A 492 -2.97 31.71 -2.53
C ALA A 492 -2.32 32.12 -3.86
N SER A 493 -1.20 31.50 -4.20
CA SER A 493 -0.42 31.79 -5.41
C SER A 493 -0.03 30.50 -6.15
N ALA A 494 -0.32 30.44 -7.45
CA ALA A 494 -0.01 29.28 -8.29
C ALA A 494 0.30 29.69 -9.74
N ILE A 495 1.13 28.89 -10.41
CA ILE A 495 1.48 29.07 -11.82
C ILE A 495 1.04 27.85 -12.62
N PHE A 496 0.24 28.07 -13.65
CA PHE A 496 -0.13 27.09 -14.66
C PHE A 496 0.56 27.47 -15.97
N LYS A 497 1.59 26.71 -16.37
CA LYS A 497 2.45 27.02 -17.51
C LYS A 497 2.52 25.94 -18.58
N ASN A 498 2.38 26.31 -19.85
CA ASN A 498 2.54 25.40 -20.99
C ASN A 498 1.67 24.13 -20.87
N ASN A 499 0.45 24.28 -20.36
CA ASN A 499 -0.51 23.19 -20.27
C ASN A 499 -1.46 23.19 -21.46
N MET A 500 -2.12 22.06 -21.67
CA MET A 500 -3.17 21.86 -22.67
C MET A 500 -4.47 21.48 -21.96
N PHE A 501 -5.55 22.22 -22.23
CA PHE A 501 -6.87 21.99 -21.64
C PHE A 501 -7.91 21.79 -22.75
N ILE A 502 -8.44 20.58 -22.88
CA ILE A 502 -9.38 20.24 -23.96
C ILE A 502 -10.71 19.82 -23.34
N ASN A 503 -11.79 20.52 -23.67
CA ASN A 503 -13.15 20.08 -23.37
C ASN A 503 -13.83 19.61 -24.66
N ASN A 504 -14.07 18.31 -24.76
CA ASN A 504 -14.77 17.69 -25.89
C ASN A 504 -16.30 17.74 -25.75
N GLY A 505 -16.80 18.07 -24.55
CA GLY A 505 -18.22 18.20 -24.26
C GLY A 505 -18.81 19.54 -24.71
N PRO A 506 -20.04 19.87 -24.25
CA PRO A 506 -20.61 21.19 -24.45
C PRO A 506 -19.66 22.29 -23.96
N ARG A 507 -19.63 23.40 -24.70
CA ARG A 507 -18.78 24.56 -24.39
C ARG A 507 -19.09 25.05 -22.97
N PHE A 508 -18.04 25.25 -22.17
CA PHE A 508 -18.14 25.67 -20.77
C PHE A 508 -17.72 27.14 -20.60
N ASP A 509 -18.21 27.83 -19.56
CA ASP A 509 -17.99 29.27 -19.40
C ASP A 509 -16.50 29.62 -19.21
N SER A 510 -15.87 29.13 -18.13
CA SER A 510 -14.44 29.33 -17.92
C SER A 510 -13.78 28.13 -17.22
N LEU A 511 -12.51 27.88 -17.53
CA LEU A 511 -11.72 26.83 -16.86
C LEU A 511 -11.31 27.28 -15.45
N ALA A 512 -10.83 28.51 -15.29
CA ALA A 512 -10.46 29.06 -13.99
C ALA A 512 -11.47 30.08 -13.48
N TYR A 513 -11.73 30.02 -12.18
CA TYR A 513 -12.43 31.05 -11.42
C TYR A 513 -11.53 31.45 -10.24
N ASN A 514 -11.07 32.69 -10.26
CA ASN A 514 -10.11 33.19 -9.29
C ASN A 514 -10.79 34.27 -8.44
N GLU A 515 -10.84 34.04 -7.12
CA GLU A 515 -11.40 35.02 -6.18
C GLU A 515 -10.43 36.19 -5.93
N ASP A 516 -10.98 37.32 -5.52
CA ASP A 516 -10.21 38.53 -5.21
C ASP A 516 -9.11 38.24 -4.17
N GLY A 517 -7.91 38.77 -4.43
CA GLY A 517 -6.74 38.55 -3.57
C GLY A 517 -5.99 37.23 -3.81
N THR A 518 -6.36 36.43 -4.82
CA THR A 518 -5.54 35.30 -5.30
C THR A 518 -4.57 35.74 -6.41
N ASN A 519 -3.41 35.08 -6.50
CA ASN A 519 -2.40 35.34 -7.53
C ASN A 519 -2.17 34.09 -8.40
N ILE A 520 -3.14 33.81 -9.27
CA ILE A 520 -3.10 32.66 -10.19
C ILE A 520 -2.62 33.14 -11.56
N LEU A 521 -1.50 32.59 -12.02
CA LEU A 521 -0.88 32.93 -13.30
C LEU A 521 -1.11 31.80 -14.32
N LEU A 522 -1.68 32.15 -15.47
CA LEU A 522 -1.88 31.24 -16.60
C LEU A 522 -1.01 31.73 -17.75
N ILE A 523 0.06 30.99 -18.05
CA ILE A 523 1.12 31.41 -18.97
C ILE A 523 1.35 30.35 -20.06
N ASP A 524 1.40 30.75 -21.32
CA ASP A 524 1.74 29.88 -22.47
C ASP A 524 0.82 28.64 -22.62
N ASN A 525 -0.40 28.67 -22.10
CA ASN A 525 -1.32 27.52 -22.17
C ASN A 525 -2.06 27.47 -23.51
N ARG A 526 -2.54 26.28 -23.87
CA ARG A 526 -3.43 26.04 -25.02
C ARG A 526 -4.76 25.50 -24.52
N TYR A 527 -5.89 25.99 -25.04
CA TYR A 527 -7.20 25.54 -24.60
C TYR A 527 -8.26 25.49 -25.71
N SER A 528 -9.24 24.58 -25.60
CA SER A 528 -10.41 24.46 -26.48
C SER A 528 -11.68 24.08 -25.71
N GLY A 529 -12.85 24.44 -26.24
CA GLY A 529 -14.14 24.07 -25.65
C GLY A 529 -14.57 24.93 -24.45
N PHE A 530 -13.98 26.12 -24.31
CA PHE A 530 -14.32 27.13 -23.28
C PHE A 530 -14.64 28.49 -23.91
N ASN A 531 -15.54 29.28 -23.30
CA ASN A 531 -15.76 30.67 -23.69
C ASN A 531 -14.52 31.53 -23.37
N LEU A 532 -13.95 31.33 -22.18
CA LEU A 532 -12.74 32.00 -21.68
C LEU A 532 -11.84 31.01 -20.93
N LEU A 533 -10.53 31.24 -20.92
CA LEU A 533 -9.62 30.42 -20.10
C LEU A 533 -9.83 30.69 -18.60
N ALA A 534 -9.96 31.96 -18.21
CA ALA A 534 -10.23 32.35 -16.84
C ALA A 534 -11.27 33.46 -16.78
N TYR A 535 -12.11 33.42 -15.75
CA TYR A 535 -12.93 34.56 -15.36
C TYR A 535 -12.07 35.49 -14.50
N VAL A 536 -11.81 36.71 -14.97
CA VAL A 536 -10.80 37.62 -14.38
C VAL A 536 -11.48 38.73 -13.59
N HIS A 537 -11.30 38.72 -12.28
CA HIS A 537 -11.24 39.96 -11.48
C HIS A 537 -9.76 40.34 -11.31
N GLU A 538 -9.47 41.65 -11.22
CA GLU A 538 -8.20 42.44 -11.31
C GLU A 538 -6.81 41.79 -11.07
N PHE A 539 -6.67 40.58 -10.55
CA PHE A 539 -5.42 40.00 -10.03
C PHE A 539 -4.90 38.76 -10.76
N SER A 540 -5.72 38.08 -11.56
CA SER A 540 -5.25 36.93 -12.35
C SER A 540 -4.64 37.40 -13.66
N ARG A 541 -3.40 36.98 -13.94
CA ARG A 541 -2.68 37.41 -15.14
C ARG A 541 -2.64 36.29 -16.16
N LEU A 542 -3.28 36.56 -17.30
CA LEU A 542 -3.18 35.74 -18.50
C LEU A 542 -2.01 36.26 -19.34
N THR A 543 -1.15 35.37 -19.83
CA THR A 543 -0.03 35.76 -20.70
C THR A 543 0.18 34.70 -21.77
N ASN A 544 0.08 35.11 -23.03
CA ASN A 544 0.38 34.26 -24.19
C ASN A 544 -0.38 32.91 -24.22
N ASN A 545 -1.65 32.89 -23.77
CA ASN A 545 -2.48 31.69 -23.86
C ASN A 545 -3.22 31.67 -25.20
N LEU A 546 -3.17 30.53 -25.91
CA LEU A 546 -3.76 30.34 -27.23
C LEU A 546 -5.11 29.62 -27.13
N ASN A 547 -6.16 30.26 -27.63
CA ASN A 547 -7.45 29.62 -27.86
C ASN A 547 -7.39 28.81 -29.17
N LEU A 548 -7.49 27.48 -29.07
CA LEU A 548 -7.41 26.58 -30.22
C LEU A 548 -8.67 26.58 -31.08
N ASP A 549 -9.82 27.02 -30.55
CA ASP A 549 -11.07 27.11 -31.32
C ASP A 549 -11.04 28.30 -32.28
N THR A 550 -10.38 29.40 -31.89
CA THR A 550 -10.34 30.65 -32.68
C THR A 550 -8.99 30.94 -33.31
N GLY A 551 -7.91 30.31 -32.84
CA GLY A 551 -6.53 30.60 -33.25
C GLY A 551 -6.00 31.94 -32.73
N ILE A 552 -6.62 32.52 -31.71
CA ILE A 552 -6.32 33.88 -31.18
C ILE A 552 -5.78 33.76 -29.75
N TYR A 553 -4.85 34.65 -29.39
CA TYR A 553 -4.30 34.72 -28.04
C TYR A 553 -5.19 35.57 -27.11
N ASP A 554 -5.23 35.25 -25.82
CA ASP A 554 -6.03 35.97 -24.82
C ASP A 554 -5.62 37.45 -24.64
N GLN A 555 -4.48 37.89 -25.20
CA GLN A 555 -4.06 39.30 -25.19
C GLN A 555 -4.80 40.16 -26.23
N ASP A 556 -5.52 39.52 -27.17
CA ASP A 556 -6.30 40.17 -28.21
C ASP A 556 -7.81 40.25 -27.86
N LYS A 557 -8.19 39.89 -26.63
CA LYS A 557 -9.57 39.95 -26.08
C LYS A 557 -9.61 40.83 -24.84
#